data_AF-A0A1H2WQF7-F1
#
_entry.id   AF-A0A1H2WQF7-F1
#
_cell.length_a   1.000
_cell.length_b   1.000
_cell.length_c   1.000
_cell.angle_alpha   90.00
_cell.angle_beta   90.00
_cell.angle_gamma   90.00
#
_symmetry.space_group_name_H-M   'P 1'
#
loop_
_entity.id
_entity.type
_entity.pdbx_description
1 polymer ?
#
loop_
_entity_poly.entity_id
_entity_poly.type
_entity_poly.pdbx_seq_one_letter_code
_entity_poly.pdbx_strand_id
1 'polypeptide(L)'
;MSSTSDHPGFPVRQGVLVRARNGDLIRYDATGVTLRLSDRVIDDIRQRLGAAPVAAGAGTAPVSAGDLAAAEAALEAVDAWDIRIEGEWLRFSARLPGRQGARGFRKRLPRAEGGSAGGIIADAPGPLMGILGLGGARAALASAERPGFPFHVLGADDDIGAVGQSGVDAAAETDGLDQLREVTHEALVADACLGWQIETHGPLPLFVARAETDRAASAAELAQGPAFDNLMIAAANLRRAATALGKEPRIFCVALDFALEELSGSATAYRDAMIALMARIEAGLAAQGYDRPLFVTRLDAGAPGRATEAQVAGQWELAWNHGDHRLITSAPGYMFETDAYDRPTEAARRRMAEMTAAAVTAATPRPREPDPLTDGWRCPIFHLAEIEADADGGPVIRMIAQALAPLVLEAPEAPGGGHPVGFTLRGATNGARITGVSLDPADPQTVRLHLDRAPEGEAVSVAYGWGAPDADAGQAVRDGWELAAADGGTLHRWALPCVLPVHPGRGARHD
;
A
#
# COMPACT_ATOMS: atom_id res chain seq x y z
N MET A 1 -40.86 -63.92 6.21
CA MET A 1 -41.78 -63.53 5.12
C MET A 1 -42.65 -62.39 5.63
N SER A 2 -42.47 -61.21 5.00
CA SER A 2 -43.33 -60.01 4.89
C SER A 2 -44.07 -59.46 6.11
N SER A 3 -43.75 -58.23 6.57
CA SER A 3 -44.24 -56.91 6.07
C SER A 3 -45.55 -56.53 6.79
N THR A 4 -45.69 -55.45 7.57
CA THR A 4 -45.52 -54.04 7.18
C THR A 4 -45.14 -53.13 8.36
N SER A 5 -44.53 -52.01 8.00
CA SER A 5 -44.16 -50.81 8.76
C SER A 5 -45.29 -50.10 9.50
N ASP A 6 -44.99 -49.60 10.71
CA ASP A 6 -45.41 -48.26 11.15
C ASP A 6 -44.34 -47.69 12.09
N HIS A 7 -43.79 -46.55 11.71
CA HIS A 7 -42.87 -45.77 12.55
C HIS A 7 -43.61 -45.26 13.79
N PRO A 8 -43.07 -45.43 15.01
CA PRO A 8 -43.57 -44.66 16.14
C PRO A 8 -43.19 -43.20 15.92
N GLY A 9 -44.17 -42.36 15.60
CA GLY A 9 -43.99 -40.91 15.57
C GLY A 9 -43.39 -40.43 16.89
N PHE A 10 -42.34 -39.61 16.82
CA PHE A 10 -41.82 -38.91 17.99
C PHE A 10 -42.93 -38.06 18.60
N PRO A 11 -43.40 -38.34 19.83
CA PRO A 11 -44.43 -37.51 20.44
C PRO A 11 -43.82 -36.18 20.90
N VAL A 12 -44.54 -35.11 20.56
CA VAL A 12 -44.35 -33.67 20.80
C VAL A 12 -43.27 -33.27 21.84
N ARG A 13 -42.29 -32.48 21.33
CA ARG A 13 -41.13 -31.87 22.01
C ARG A 13 -41.47 -30.71 22.94
N GLN A 14 -42.45 -30.85 23.83
CA GLN A 14 -42.76 -29.83 24.84
C GLN A 14 -42.78 -30.41 26.24
N GLY A 15 -42.25 -29.67 27.21
CA GLY A 15 -42.18 -30.12 28.59
C GLY A 15 -41.92 -29.00 29.58
N VAL A 16 -42.02 -29.35 30.86
CA VAL A 16 -41.77 -28.46 31.99
C VAL A 16 -40.53 -28.97 32.70
N LEU A 17 -39.49 -28.15 32.80
CA LEU A 17 -38.25 -28.50 33.50
C LEU A 17 -38.33 -28.15 34.99
N VAL A 18 -39.00 -27.04 35.33
CA VAL A 18 -39.15 -26.60 36.73
C VAL A 18 -40.54 -26.05 36.95
N ARG A 19 -41.22 -26.58 37.96
CA ARG A 19 -42.56 -26.17 38.42
C ARG A 19 -42.48 -25.68 39.85
N ALA A 20 -43.04 -24.51 40.12
CA ALA A 20 -43.24 -23.99 41.48
C ALA A 20 -44.73 -24.05 41.86
N ARG A 21 -45.02 -23.78 43.14
CA ARG A 21 -46.39 -23.77 43.69
C ARG A 21 -47.34 -22.80 42.96
N ASN A 22 -46.81 -21.78 42.30
CA ASN A 22 -47.53 -20.75 41.55
C ASN A 22 -47.50 -20.95 40.02
N GLY A 23 -47.03 -22.11 39.54
CA GLY A 23 -47.05 -22.51 38.13
C GLY A 23 -45.69 -22.93 37.57
N ASP A 24 -45.65 -23.15 36.25
CA ASP A 24 -44.45 -23.56 35.53
C ASP A 24 -43.48 -22.39 35.38
N LEU A 25 -42.24 -22.58 35.87
CA LEU A 25 -41.17 -21.58 35.82
C LEU A 25 -40.30 -21.74 34.58
N ILE A 26 -40.00 -22.99 34.19
CA ILE A 26 -39.18 -23.28 33.02
C ILE A 26 -39.89 -24.30 32.15
N ARG A 27 -40.20 -23.91 30.92
CA ARG A 27 -40.80 -24.76 29.89
C ARG A 27 -39.86 -24.87 28.70
N TYR A 28 -40.04 -25.88 27.88
CA TYR A 28 -39.44 -25.93 26.56
C TYR A 28 -40.45 -26.41 25.55
N ASP A 29 -40.27 -26.00 24.31
CA ASP A 29 -40.96 -26.53 23.14
C ASP A 29 -39.98 -26.69 21.97
N ALA A 30 -40.50 -26.95 20.76
CA ALA A 30 -39.68 -27.10 19.56
C ALA A 30 -38.94 -25.80 19.13
N THR A 31 -39.31 -24.64 19.68
CA THR A 31 -38.74 -23.33 19.38
C THR A 31 -37.72 -22.84 20.42
N GLY A 32 -37.67 -23.46 21.61
CA GLY A 32 -36.67 -23.14 22.63
C GLY A 32 -37.19 -23.29 24.06
N VAL A 33 -36.54 -22.58 25.00
CA VAL A 33 -36.87 -22.60 26.44
C VAL A 33 -37.61 -21.32 26.82
N THR A 34 -38.76 -21.44 27.48
CA THR A 34 -39.52 -20.32 28.06
C THR A 34 -39.28 -20.25 29.56
N LEU A 35 -38.82 -19.10 30.04
CA LEU A 35 -38.56 -18.83 31.46
C LEU A 35 -39.56 -17.80 32.00
N ARG A 36 -40.28 -18.13 33.07
CA ARG A 36 -41.20 -17.20 33.73
C ARG A 36 -40.48 -16.50 34.88
N LEU A 37 -40.20 -15.21 34.70
CA LEU A 37 -39.51 -14.36 35.68
C LEU A 37 -40.51 -13.50 36.45
N SER A 38 -40.13 -13.05 37.64
CA SER A 38 -40.93 -12.05 38.38
C SER A 38 -40.72 -10.66 37.79
N ASP A 39 -41.70 -9.78 37.94
CA ASP A 39 -41.62 -8.39 37.45
C ASP A 39 -40.38 -7.67 37.98
N ARG A 40 -40.01 -7.92 39.24
CA ARG A 40 -38.81 -7.35 39.87
C ARG A 40 -37.50 -7.81 39.21
N VAL A 41 -37.44 -9.06 38.72
CA VAL A 41 -36.26 -9.58 38.00
C VAL A 41 -36.24 -9.04 36.57
N ILE A 42 -37.41 -8.93 35.94
CA ILE A 42 -37.53 -8.27 34.62
C ILE A 42 -37.06 -6.81 34.71
N ASP A 43 -37.41 -6.10 35.78
CA ASP A 43 -36.99 -4.72 35.99
C ASP A 43 -35.50 -4.58 36.29
N ASP A 44 -34.91 -5.47 37.09
CA ASP A 44 -33.45 -5.52 37.31
C ASP A 44 -32.70 -5.85 36.01
N ILE A 45 -33.22 -6.77 35.19
CA ILE A 45 -32.67 -7.08 33.86
C ILE A 45 -32.72 -5.85 32.96
N ARG A 46 -33.85 -5.13 32.91
CA ARG A 46 -33.97 -3.86 32.16
C ARG A 46 -32.98 -2.81 32.64
N GLN A 47 -32.74 -2.73 33.95
CA GLN A 47 -31.81 -1.79 34.54
C GLN A 47 -30.36 -2.13 34.17
N ARG A 48 -29.99 -3.41 34.17
CA ARG A 48 -28.63 -3.89 33.82
C ARG A 48 -28.36 -3.92 32.32
N LEU A 49 -29.38 -4.13 31.50
CA LEU A 49 -29.30 -4.03 30.04
C LEU A 49 -29.26 -2.58 29.54
N GLY A 50 -29.29 -1.59 30.44
CA GLY A 50 -29.08 -0.18 30.11
C GLY A 50 -30.28 0.44 29.39
N ALA A 51 -31.34 0.75 30.13
CA ALA A 51 -32.38 1.64 29.64
C ALA A 51 -31.88 3.10 29.65
N ALA A 52 -31.14 3.49 28.61
CA ALA A 52 -31.44 4.79 28.02
C ALA A 52 -32.91 4.70 27.54
N PRO A 53 -33.73 5.74 27.71
CA PRO A 53 -35.07 5.72 27.17
C PRO A 53 -34.93 5.43 25.67
N VAL A 54 -35.50 4.32 25.24
CA VAL A 54 -35.93 4.17 23.85
C VAL A 54 -36.98 5.26 23.70
N ALA A 55 -36.56 6.49 23.38
CA ALA A 55 -37.35 7.33 22.50
C ALA A 55 -37.84 6.37 21.44
N ALA A 56 -39.16 6.26 21.27
CA ALA A 56 -39.76 5.42 20.25
C ALA A 56 -38.94 5.62 18.97
N GLY A 57 -38.00 4.70 18.74
CA GLY A 57 -37.27 4.64 17.50
C GLY A 57 -38.39 4.46 16.52
N ALA A 58 -38.44 5.33 15.50
CA ALA A 58 -39.25 5.09 14.33
C ALA A 58 -39.24 3.59 14.10
N GLY A 59 -40.38 2.92 14.32
CA GLY A 59 -40.43 1.48 14.19
C GLY A 59 -39.85 1.21 12.81
N THR A 60 -38.78 0.41 12.74
CA THR A 60 -38.25 -0.04 11.46
C THR A 60 -39.46 -0.49 10.67
N ALA A 61 -39.78 0.26 9.61
CA ALA A 61 -40.95 -0.02 8.81
C ALA A 61 -40.90 -1.51 8.43
N PRO A 62 -42.03 -2.23 8.42
CA PRO A 62 -42.02 -3.60 7.96
C PRO A 62 -41.35 -3.63 6.58
N VAL A 63 -40.33 -4.49 6.44
CA VAL A 63 -39.59 -4.70 5.19
C VAL A 63 -40.62 -4.88 4.07
N SER A 64 -40.54 -4.07 3.02
CA SER A 64 -41.52 -4.15 1.95
C SER A 64 -41.32 -5.42 1.13
N ALA A 65 -42.38 -5.90 0.47
CA ALA A 65 -42.25 -7.03 -0.46
C ALA A 65 -41.26 -6.73 -1.61
N GLY A 66 -41.11 -5.45 -1.98
CA GLY A 66 -40.11 -5.02 -2.96
C GLY A 66 -38.69 -5.14 -2.46
N ASP A 67 -38.43 -4.78 -1.20
CA ASP A 67 -37.10 -4.91 -0.58
C ASP A 67 -36.69 -6.39 -0.44
N LEU A 68 -37.66 -7.26 -0.14
CA LEU A 68 -37.41 -8.70 -0.06
C LEU A 68 -37.06 -9.29 -1.44
N ALA A 69 -37.83 -8.95 -2.48
CA ALA A 69 -37.53 -9.38 -3.85
C ALA A 69 -36.18 -8.83 -4.35
N ALA A 70 -35.85 -7.59 -4.01
CA ALA A 70 -34.56 -6.99 -4.32
C ALA A 70 -33.42 -7.70 -3.58
N ALA A 71 -33.62 -8.09 -2.32
CA ALA A 71 -32.65 -8.86 -1.55
C ALA A 71 -32.44 -10.27 -2.11
N GLU A 72 -33.51 -10.96 -2.52
CA GLU A 72 -33.42 -12.27 -3.19
C GLU A 72 -32.64 -12.18 -4.49
N ALA A 73 -32.94 -11.19 -5.35
CA ALA A 73 -32.19 -10.94 -6.57
C ALA A 73 -30.73 -10.56 -6.31
N ALA A 74 -30.47 -9.75 -5.28
CA ALA A 74 -29.13 -9.28 -4.93
C ALA A 74 -28.19 -10.40 -4.45
N LEU A 75 -28.75 -11.47 -3.89
CA LEU A 75 -28.05 -12.64 -3.35
C LEU A 75 -28.25 -13.89 -4.22
N GLU A 76 -28.69 -13.73 -5.47
CA GLU A 76 -28.76 -14.85 -6.40
C GLU A 76 -27.38 -15.51 -6.52
N ALA A 77 -27.34 -16.85 -6.36
CA ALA A 77 -26.13 -17.66 -6.30
C ALA A 77 -25.16 -17.38 -5.12
N VAL A 78 -25.58 -16.65 -4.09
CA VAL A 78 -24.84 -16.49 -2.83
C VAL A 78 -25.43 -17.38 -1.75
N ASP A 79 -24.62 -18.28 -1.19
CA ASP A 79 -24.96 -19.00 0.04
C ASP A 79 -24.82 -18.06 1.24
N ALA A 80 -25.90 -17.29 1.48
CA ALA A 80 -25.98 -16.27 2.51
C ALA A 80 -26.80 -16.75 3.72
N TRP A 81 -26.36 -16.32 4.90
CA TRP A 81 -26.96 -16.60 6.19
C TRP A 81 -27.19 -15.27 6.93
N ASP A 82 -27.97 -15.30 8.03
CA ASP A 82 -28.20 -14.12 8.89
C ASP A 82 -28.64 -12.84 8.14
N ILE A 83 -29.46 -13.00 7.10
CA ILE A 83 -29.87 -11.92 6.20
C ILE A 83 -30.75 -10.90 6.94
N ARG A 84 -30.38 -9.61 6.83
CA ARG A 84 -31.07 -8.47 7.45
C ARG A 84 -31.09 -7.29 6.49
N ILE A 85 -32.20 -6.55 6.49
CA ILE A 85 -32.31 -5.28 5.76
C ILE A 85 -32.27 -4.16 6.79
N GLU A 86 -31.30 -3.26 6.64
CA GLU A 86 -31.03 -2.13 7.52
C GLU A 86 -30.94 -0.84 6.70
N GLY A 87 -32.06 -0.11 6.64
CA GLY A 87 -32.16 1.06 5.77
C GLY A 87 -32.00 0.66 4.29
N GLU A 88 -30.99 1.20 3.63
CA GLU A 88 -30.67 0.89 2.23
C GLU A 88 -29.72 -0.31 2.05
N TRP A 89 -29.29 -0.93 3.14
CA TRP A 89 -28.27 -1.99 3.13
C TRP A 89 -28.87 -3.34 3.43
N LEU A 90 -28.54 -4.32 2.59
CA LEU A 90 -28.67 -5.74 2.89
C LEU A 90 -27.41 -6.19 3.61
N ARG A 91 -27.52 -6.67 4.85
CA ARG A 91 -26.44 -7.31 5.60
C ARG A 91 -26.66 -8.81 5.66
N PHE A 92 -25.59 -9.58 5.55
CA PHE A 92 -25.64 -11.03 5.59
C PHE A 92 -24.27 -11.60 5.90
N SER A 93 -24.22 -12.84 6.35
CA SER A 93 -23.00 -13.61 6.48
C SER A 93 -22.88 -14.56 5.28
N ALA A 94 -21.68 -14.79 4.76
CA ALA A 94 -21.47 -15.72 3.65
C ALA A 94 -20.04 -16.28 3.63
N ARG A 95 -19.82 -17.32 2.83
CA ARG A 95 -18.48 -17.79 2.45
C ARG A 95 -18.22 -17.42 0.99
N LEU A 96 -17.83 -16.17 0.76
CA LEU A 96 -17.50 -15.68 -0.57
C LEU A 96 -16.03 -15.98 -0.96
N PRO A 97 -15.69 -15.98 -2.27
CA PRO A 97 -14.32 -16.22 -2.74
C PRO A 97 -13.28 -15.24 -2.17
N GLY A 98 -12.05 -15.71 -1.97
CA GLY A 98 -10.94 -14.91 -1.45
C GLY A 98 -10.42 -15.40 -0.10
N ARG A 99 -9.32 -14.80 0.35
CA ARG A 99 -8.57 -15.21 1.55
C ARG A 99 -9.24 -14.81 2.88
N GLN A 100 -10.21 -13.90 2.85
CA GLN A 100 -10.90 -13.39 4.05
C GLN A 100 -11.72 -14.44 4.82
N GLY A 101 -12.05 -15.58 4.21
CA GLY A 101 -12.88 -16.61 4.82
C GLY A 101 -14.36 -16.23 4.99
N ALA A 102 -15.07 -16.99 5.82
CA ALA A 102 -16.49 -16.75 6.12
C ALA A 102 -16.65 -15.57 7.08
N ARG A 103 -17.51 -14.60 6.72
CA ARG A 103 -17.72 -13.37 7.51
C ARG A 103 -19.00 -12.63 7.10
N GLY A 104 -19.25 -11.50 7.77
CA GLY A 104 -20.29 -10.54 7.40
C GLY A 104 -19.94 -9.71 6.17
N PHE A 105 -20.95 -9.47 5.34
CA PHE A 105 -20.94 -8.68 4.11
C PHE A 105 -22.17 -7.77 4.08
N ARG A 106 -22.11 -6.79 3.21
CA ARG A 106 -23.25 -5.92 2.92
C ARG A 106 -23.31 -5.55 1.44
N LYS A 107 -24.51 -5.28 0.96
CA LYS A 107 -24.81 -4.83 -0.41
C LYS A 107 -25.87 -3.74 -0.35
N ARG A 108 -25.69 -2.67 -1.12
CA ARG A 108 -26.72 -1.63 -1.21
C ARG A 108 -27.86 -2.15 -2.08
N LEU A 109 -29.10 -1.99 -1.61
CA LEU A 109 -30.27 -2.36 -2.39
C LEU A 109 -30.53 -1.30 -3.47
N PRO A 110 -30.95 -1.69 -4.69
CA PRO A 110 -31.30 -0.75 -5.75
C PRO A 110 -32.39 0.22 -5.29
N ARG A 111 -32.18 1.53 -5.45
CA ARG A 111 -33.21 2.54 -5.17
C ARG A 111 -34.07 2.79 -6.42
N ALA A 112 -35.35 3.07 -6.22
CA ALA A 112 -36.30 3.38 -7.29
C ALA A 112 -35.96 4.66 -8.09
N GLU A 113 -35.19 5.59 -7.51
CA GLU A 113 -34.85 6.89 -8.11
C GLU A 113 -33.54 6.90 -8.92
N GLY A 114 -32.93 5.73 -9.15
CA GLY A 114 -31.62 5.65 -9.80
C GLY A 114 -30.47 5.98 -8.86
N GLY A 115 -29.34 5.30 -9.05
CA GLY A 115 -28.17 5.38 -8.19
C GLY A 115 -27.38 4.08 -8.27
N SER A 116 -26.07 4.15 -8.00
CA SER A 116 -25.23 2.95 -7.96
C SER A 116 -25.70 2.01 -6.84
N ALA A 117 -26.05 0.78 -7.22
CA ALA A 117 -26.28 -0.31 -6.26
C ALA A 117 -24.94 -0.90 -5.75
N GLY A 118 -23.85 -0.62 -6.47
CA GLY A 118 -22.52 -1.10 -6.17
C GLY A 118 -22.43 -2.62 -6.07
N GLY A 119 -21.28 -3.05 -5.59
CA GLY A 119 -20.95 -4.44 -5.33
C GLY A 119 -21.34 -4.93 -3.94
N ILE A 120 -21.08 -6.22 -3.72
CA ILE A 120 -20.99 -6.77 -2.37
C ILE A 120 -19.67 -6.26 -1.76
N ILE A 121 -19.70 -5.82 -0.51
CA ILE A 121 -18.52 -5.40 0.23
C ILE A 121 -18.47 -6.09 1.59
N ALA A 122 -17.28 -6.25 2.16
CA ALA A 122 -17.16 -6.78 3.50
C ALA A 122 -17.77 -5.82 4.54
N ASP A 123 -18.43 -6.40 5.54
CA ASP A 123 -18.83 -5.67 6.75
C ASP A 123 -17.62 -5.62 7.70
N ALA A 124 -16.76 -4.66 7.45
CA ALA A 124 -15.45 -4.51 8.08
C ALA A 124 -15.45 -3.39 9.13
N PRO A 125 -14.66 -3.50 10.22
CA PRO A 125 -14.47 -2.42 11.18
C PRO A 125 -13.59 -1.29 10.61
N GLY A 126 -13.54 -0.16 11.32
CA GLY A 126 -12.60 0.92 11.03
C GLY A 126 -12.97 1.85 9.88
N PRO A 127 -12.07 2.79 9.53
CA PRO A 127 -12.24 3.74 8.43
C PRO A 127 -12.28 3.05 7.06
N LEU A 128 -12.78 3.77 6.05
CA LEU A 128 -12.57 3.42 4.64
C LEU A 128 -11.26 4.06 4.19
N MET A 129 -10.27 3.23 3.86
CA MET A 129 -8.91 3.66 3.54
C MET A 129 -8.72 3.80 2.03
N GLY A 130 -8.19 4.93 1.56
CA GLY A 130 -7.80 5.13 0.17
C GLY A 130 -6.31 4.86 -0.04
N ILE A 131 -5.96 4.04 -1.02
CA ILE A 131 -4.62 3.97 -1.60
C ILE A 131 -4.74 4.54 -3.00
N LEU A 132 -4.34 5.80 -3.16
CA LEU A 132 -4.45 6.50 -4.43
C LEU A 132 -3.09 6.56 -5.11
N GLY A 133 -3.05 6.58 -6.44
CA GLY A 133 -1.84 6.66 -7.24
C GLY A 133 -1.94 7.78 -8.27
N LEU A 134 -0.82 8.44 -8.54
CA LEU A 134 -0.66 9.39 -9.63
C LEU A 134 0.66 9.11 -10.35
N GLY A 135 0.62 9.01 -11.67
CA GLY A 135 1.83 8.70 -12.41
C GLY A 135 1.72 8.77 -13.92
N GLY A 136 2.79 8.34 -14.57
CA GLY A 136 2.88 8.26 -16.03
C GLY A 136 2.31 6.95 -16.56
N ALA A 137 2.64 6.64 -17.82
CA ALA A 137 2.17 5.42 -18.48
C ALA A 137 2.60 4.13 -17.75
N ARG A 138 3.73 4.13 -17.04
CA ARG A 138 4.20 2.95 -16.28
C ARG A 138 3.35 2.66 -15.05
N ALA A 139 2.75 3.70 -14.44
CA ALA A 139 1.86 3.54 -13.30
C ALA A 139 0.54 2.84 -13.67
N ALA A 140 0.17 2.81 -14.95
CA ALA A 140 -1.04 2.15 -15.46
C ALA A 140 -0.93 0.61 -15.55
N LEU A 141 0.16 0.01 -15.06
CA LEU A 141 0.42 -1.43 -15.18
C LEU A 141 -0.46 -2.23 -14.20
N ALA A 142 -1.35 -3.06 -14.74
CA ALA A 142 -2.23 -3.95 -13.98
C ALA A 142 -2.19 -5.41 -14.49
N SER A 143 -2.51 -6.37 -13.61
CA SER A 143 -2.82 -7.75 -14.03
C SER A 143 -4.32 -7.95 -14.11
N ALA A 144 -4.77 -8.80 -15.04
CA ALA A 144 -6.18 -9.18 -15.22
C ALA A 144 -6.73 -10.12 -14.12
N GLU A 145 -5.99 -10.32 -13.03
CA GLU A 145 -6.46 -11.10 -11.89
C GLU A 145 -7.28 -10.23 -10.93
N ARG A 146 -7.97 -10.89 -10.00
CA ARG A 146 -8.68 -10.21 -8.91
C ARG A 146 -7.79 -10.09 -7.67
N PRO A 147 -8.02 -9.08 -6.82
CA PRO A 147 -7.39 -9.03 -5.50
C PRO A 147 -7.64 -10.31 -4.71
N GLY A 148 -6.68 -10.73 -3.91
CA GLY A 148 -6.82 -11.87 -3.01
C GLY A 148 -7.84 -11.64 -1.88
N PHE A 149 -8.22 -10.38 -1.64
CA PHE A 149 -9.31 -9.97 -0.75
C PHE A 149 -10.37 -9.14 -1.51
N PRO A 150 -11.12 -9.74 -2.45
CA PRO A 150 -11.90 -9.00 -3.46
C PRO A 150 -13.07 -8.19 -2.90
N PHE A 151 -13.51 -8.46 -1.67
CA PHE A 151 -14.58 -7.72 -0.98
C PHE A 151 -14.05 -6.67 0.01
N HIS A 152 -12.73 -6.59 0.17
CA HIS A 152 -12.04 -5.59 0.98
C HIS A 152 -11.27 -4.58 0.15
N VAL A 153 -10.72 -5.00 -1.00
CA VAL A 153 -10.02 -4.14 -1.94
C VAL A 153 -10.97 -3.82 -3.10
N LEU A 154 -11.41 -2.57 -3.15
CA LEU A 154 -12.52 -2.10 -3.96
C LEU A 154 -12.10 -0.95 -4.86
N GLY A 155 -12.86 -0.72 -5.92
CA GLY A 155 -12.80 0.49 -6.74
C GLY A 155 -14.07 1.33 -6.56
N ALA A 156 -14.07 2.51 -7.20
CA ALA A 156 -15.30 3.24 -7.41
C ALA A 156 -16.22 2.44 -8.36
N ASP A 157 -17.53 2.48 -8.12
CA ASP A 157 -18.50 1.91 -9.06
C ASP A 157 -18.74 2.90 -10.23
N ASP A 158 -17.75 2.97 -11.12
CA ASP A 158 -17.68 3.91 -12.26
C ASP A 158 -17.33 3.23 -13.60
N ASP A 159 -17.36 1.89 -13.65
CA ASP A 159 -17.01 1.04 -14.79
C ASP A 159 -15.58 1.17 -15.35
N ILE A 160 -14.70 1.95 -14.71
CA ILE A 160 -13.32 2.18 -15.16
C ILE A 160 -12.36 1.16 -14.51
N GLY A 161 -12.52 0.91 -13.19
CA GLY A 161 -11.68 0.00 -12.43
C GLY A 161 -10.59 0.70 -11.60
N ALA A 162 -9.50 0.00 -11.31
CA ALA A 162 -8.37 0.50 -10.55
C ALA A 162 -7.37 1.31 -11.40
N VAL A 163 -7.24 0.97 -12.69
CA VAL A 163 -6.49 1.79 -13.65
C VAL A 163 -7.44 2.86 -14.16
N GLY A 164 -7.24 4.11 -13.75
CA GLY A 164 -8.11 5.23 -14.09
C GLY A 164 -8.16 5.56 -15.58
N GLN A 165 -8.62 6.76 -15.91
CA GLN A 165 -8.99 7.12 -17.30
C GLN A 165 -7.80 7.37 -18.24
N SER A 166 -6.56 7.18 -17.79
CA SER A 166 -5.34 7.38 -18.59
C SER A 166 -5.27 8.76 -19.28
N GLY A 167 -5.89 9.78 -18.68
CA GLY A 167 -5.97 11.14 -19.18
C GLY A 167 -6.86 11.33 -20.42
N VAL A 168 -7.72 10.36 -20.75
CA VAL A 168 -8.63 10.41 -21.91
C VAL A 168 -9.94 11.10 -21.54
N ASP A 169 -10.55 10.68 -20.44
CA ASP A 169 -11.85 11.13 -19.99
C ASP A 169 -11.83 11.53 -18.50
N ALA A 170 -12.87 12.24 -18.07
CA ALA A 170 -13.08 12.52 -16.66
C ALA A 170 -13.61 11.26 -15.93
N ALA A 171 -13.16 11.04 -14.70
CA ALA A 171 -13.73 10.02 -13.83
C ALA A 171 -15.17 10.39 -13.43
N ALA A 172 -16.06 9.39 -13.32
CA ALA A 172 -17.43 9.64 -12.89
C ALA A 172 -17.51 9.90 -11.37
N GLU A 173 -18.43 10.77 -10.97
CA GLU A 173 -18.74 10.96 -9.57
C GLU A 173 -19.70 9.87 -9.08
N THR A 174 -19.33 9.19 -8.00
CA THR A 174 -20.12 8.11 -7.41
C THR A 174 -19.87 8.03 -5.90
N ASP A 175 -20.82 7.42 -5.18
CA ASP A 175 -20.68 6.99 -3.79
C ASP A 175 -20.66 5.44 -3.67
N GLY A 176 -20.78 4.76 -4.81
CA GLY A 176 -20.75 3.31 -4.90
C GLY A 176 -19.33 2.74 -4.92
N LEU A 177 -19.20 1.53 -4.41
CA LEU A 177 -17.98 0.74 -4.46
C LEU A 177 -18.28 -0.59 -5.13
N ASP A 178 -17.34 -1.09 -5.92
CA ASP A 178 -17.44 -2.44 -6.50
C ASP A 178 -16.09 -3.17 -6.45
N GLN A 179 -16.12 -4.49 -6.68
CA GLN A 179 -14.91 -5.30 -6.71
C GLN A 179 -14.08 -4.95 -7.95
N LEU A 180 -12.77 -4.95 -7.78
CA LEU A 180 -11.84 -4.71 -8.88
C LEU A 180 -11.79 -5.90 -9.85
N ARG A 181 -11.67 -5.57 -11.14
CA ARG A 181 -11.54 -6.56 -12.24
C ARG A 181 -10.06 -6.85 -12.55
N GLU A 182 -9.18 -5.93 -12.16
CA GLU A 182 -7.74 -5.94 -12.35
C GLU A 182 -7.01 -5.46 -11.07
N VAL A 183 -5.73 -5.80 -10.95
CA VAL A 183 -4.90 -5.40 -9.81
C VAL A 183 -3.77 -4.46 -10.24
N THR A 184 -3.84 -3.24 -9.74
CA THR A 184 -2.75 -2.25 -9.78
C THR A 184 -1.81 -2.44 -8.60
N HIS A 185 -0.72 -1.67 -8.57
CA HIS A 185 0.18 -1.60 -7.41
C HIS A 185 -0.57 -1.26 -6.12
N GLU A 186 -1.46 -0.27 -6.16
CA GLU A 186 -2.26 0.19 -5.01
C GLU A 186 -3.15 -0.93 -4.46
N ALA A 187 -3.79 -1.70 -5.35
CA ALA A 187 -4.60 -2.85 -4.97
C ALA A 187 -3.73 -3.96 -4.34
N LEU A 188 -2.53 -4.21 -4.88
CA LEU A 188 -1.58 -5.17 -4.31
C LEU A 188 -1.05 -4.72 -2.94
N VAL A 189 -0.85 -3.43 -2.71
CA VAL A 189 -0.46 -2.88 -1.39
C VAL A 189 -1.55 -3.15 -0.36
N ALA A 190 -2.82 -2.90 -0.71
CA ALA A 190 -3.95 -3.21 0.15
C ALA A 190 -4.03 -4.72 0.46
N ASP A 191 -3.82 -5.57 -0.55
CA ASP A 191 -3.80 -7.03 -0.40
C ASP A 191 -2.67 -7.50 0.54
N ALA A 192 -1.47 -6.92 0.46
CA ALA A 192 -0.36 -7.24 1.35
C ALA A 192 -0.69 -6.89 2.80
N CYS A 193 -1.21 -5.68 3.04
CA CYS A 193 -1.66 -5.24 4.36
C CYS A 193 -2.71 -6.19 4.95
N LEU A 194 -3.73 -6.57 4.17
CA LEU A 194 -4.77 -7.50 4.62
C LEU A 194 -4.24 -8.91 4.88
N GLY A 195 -3.25 -9.36 4.09
CA GLY A 195 -2.54 -10.62 4.31
C GLY A 195 -1.91 -10.67 5.70
N TRP A 196 -1.14 -9.64 6.07
CA TRP A 196 -0.52 -9.56 7.40
C TRP A 196 -1.54 -9.47 8.53
N GLN A 197 -2.67 -8.78 8.32
CA GLN A 197 -3.75 -8.76 9.31
C GLN A 197 -4.36 -10.16 9.50
N ILE A 198 -4.55 -10.95 8.44
CA ILE A 198 -4.99 -12.35 8.58
C ILE A 198 -3.99 -13.16 9.41
N GLU A 199 -2.70 -13.06 9.09
CA GLU A 199 -1.63 -13.82 9.75
C GLU A 199 -1.49 -13.47 11.24
N THR A 200 -1.71 -12.21 11.58
CA THR A 200 -1.62 -11.69 12.95
C THR A 200 -2.97 -11.70 13.69
N HIS A 201 -4.03 -12.22 13.07
CA HIS A 201 -5.41 -12.21 13.58
C HIS A 201 -5.94 -10.79 13.90
N GLY A 202 -5.47 -9.79 13.17
CA GLY A 202 -5.88 -8.40 13.27
C GLY A 202 -7.15 -8.05 12.49
N PRO A 203 -7.64 -6.81 12.63
CA PRO A 203 -8.82 -6.33 11.92
C PRO A 203 -8.55 -6.20 10.41
N LEU A 204 -9.54 -6.57 9.60
CA LEU A 204 -9.51 -6.41 8.14
C LEU A 204 -10.34 -5.19 7.72
N PRO A 205 -9.71 -4.02 7.46
CA PRO A 205 -10.41 -2.81 7.01
C PRO A 205 -10.87 -2.91 5.54
N LEU A 206 -11.55 -1.87 5.06
CA LEU A 206 -11.83 -1.69 3.63
C LEU A 206 -10.79 -0.74 3.01
N PHE A 207 -10.35 -1.08 1.81
CA PHE A 207 -9.48 -0.27 0.97
C PHE A 207 -10.18 0.08 -0.35
N VAL A 208 -10.03 1.32 -0.78
CA VAL A 208 -10.32 1.77 -2.14
C VAL A 208 -8.99 2.03 -2.83
N ALA A 209 -8.76 1.38 -3.96
CA ALA A 209 -7.53 1.52 -4.74
C ALA A 209 -7.85 2.17 -6.10
N ARG A 210 -7.04 3.18 -6.47
CA ARG A 210 -7.16 3.86 -7.77
C ARG A 210 -5.84 4.50 -8.16
N ALA A 211 -5.35 4.22 -9.36
CA ALA A 211 -4.22 4.92 -9.96
C ALA A 211 -4.68 5.77 -11.14
N GLU A 212 -4.45 7.07 -11.08
CA GLU A 212 -4.72 7.98 -12.19
C GLU A 212 -3.43 8.29 -12.94
N THR A 213 -3.50 8.23 -14.26
CA THR A 213 -2.35 8.42 -15.14
C THR A 213 -2.72 9.28 -16.34
N ASP A 214 -1.73 9.92 -16.94
CA ASP A 214 -1.89 10.61 -18.22
C ASP A 214 -0.58 10.54 -19.03
N ARG A 215 -0.48 11.39 -20.07
CA ARG A 215 0.64 11.44 -21.01
C ARG A 215 1.56 12.63 -20.76
N ALA A 216 1.58 13.18 -19.54
CA ALA A 216 2.49 14.26 -19.18
C ALA A 216 3.95 13.87 -19.47
N ALA A 217 4.71 14.82 -20.02
CA ALA A 217 6.14 14.67 -20.28
C ALA A 217 7.01 15.25 -19.16
N SER A 218 6.39 15.87 -18.15
CA SER A 218 7.06 16.35 -16.95
C SER A 218 6.14 16.34 -15.74
N ALA A 219 6.70 16.32 -14.53
CA ALA A 219 5.92 16.42 -13.30
C ALA A 219 5.10 17.73 -13.21
N ALA A 220 5.57 18.81 -13.84
CA ALA A 220 4.86 20.08 -13.91
C ALA A 220 3.61 20.02 -14.81
N GLU A 221 3.69 19.26 -15.91
CA GLU A 221 2.53 18.96 -16.76
C GLU A 221 1.57 18.01 -16.06
N LEU A 222 2.08 16.95 -15.41
CA LEU A 222 1.27 16.00 -14.65
C LEU A 222 0.44 16.70 -13.58
N ALA A 223 1.03 17.69 -12.90
CA ALA A 223 0.34 18.50 -11.89
C ALA A 223 -0.85 19.27 -12.47
N GLN A 224 -0.85 19.60 -13.76
CA GLN A 224 -1.91 20.37 -14.43
C GLN A 224 -2.79 19.51 -15.34
N GLY A 225 -2.46 18.22 -15.46
CA GLY A 225 -3.08 17.30 -16.39
C GLY A 225 -4.36 16.66 -15.88
N PRO A 226 -5.08 15.96 -16.77
CA PRO A 226 -6.34 15.27 -16.43
C PRO A 226 -6.15 14.19 -15.36
N ALA A 227 -4.96 13.59 -15.22
CA ALA A 227 -4.70 12.62 -14.15
C ALA A 227 -4.83 13.26 -12.75
N PHE A 228 -4.35 14.49 -12.59
CA PHE A 228 -4.49 15.22 -11.33
C PHE A 228 -5.97 15.48 -11.00
N ASP A 229 -6.74 15.93 -11.99
CA ASP A 229 -8.16 16.23 -11.78
C ASP A 229 -8.94 14.95 -11.42
N ASN A 230 -8.65 13.83 -12.09
CA ASN A 230 -9.27 12.55 -11.76
C ASN A 230 -8.83 12.01 -10.39
N LEU A 231 -7.59 12.27 -9.95
CA LEU A 231 -7.14 11.92 -8.60
C LEU A 231 -7.99 12.65 -7.55
N MET A 232 -8.33 13.92 -7.79
CA MET A 232 -9.21 14.68 -6.90
C MET A 232 -10.65 14.13 -6.91
N ILE A 233 -11.16 13.68 -8.06
CA ILE A 233 -12.47 13.01 -8.15
C ILE A 233 -12.44 11.68 -7.39
N ALA A 234 -11.37 10.88 -7.50
CA ALA A 234 -11.21 9.64 -6.77
C ALA A 234 -11.21 9.86 -5.25
N ALA A 235 -10.52 10.89 -4.76
CA ALA A 235 -10.56 11.29 -3.36
C ALA A 235 -11.97 11.72 -2.91
N ALA A 236 -12.73 12.40 -3.77
CA ALA A 236 -14.10 12.80 -3.48
C ALA A 236 -15.05 11.58 -3.45
N ASN A 237 -14.89 10.64 -4.37
CA ASN A 237 -15.60 9.36 -4.41
C ASN A 237 -15.35 8.55 -3.15
N LEU A 238 -14.10 8.45 -2.70
CA LEU A 238 -13.74 7.82 -1.43
C LEU A 238 -14.50 8.43 -0.24
N ARG A 239 -14.58 9.76 -0.17
CA ARG A 239 -15.30 10.46 0.91
C ARG A 239 -16.81 10.21 0.86
N ARG A 240 -17.40 10.25 -0.33
CA ARG A 240 -18.82 9.94 -0.55
C ARG A 240 -19.14 8.51 -0.12
N ALA A 241 -18.36 7.54 -0.58
CA ALA A 241 -18.51 6.14 -0.21
C ALA A 241 -18.33 5.93 1.30
N ALA A 242 -17.33 6.54 1.93
CA ALA A 242 -17.16 6.45 3.39
C ALA A 242 -18.39 6.99 4.14
N THR A 243 -18.93 8.13 3.69
CA THR A 243 -20.12 8.75 4.27
C THR A 243 -21.35 7.84 4.13
N ALA A 244 -21.57 7.28 2.94
CA ALA A 244 -22.63 6.31 2.67
C ALA A 244 -22.54 5.06 3.58
N LEU A 245 -21.32 4.64 3.92
CA LEU A 245 -21.05 3.50 4.80
C LEU A 245 -21.06 3.84 6.29
N GLY A 246 -21.23 5.11 6.67
CA GLY A 246 -21.10 5.58 8.04
C GLY A 246 -19.68 5.43 8.60
N LYS A 247 -18.66 5.58 7.75
CA LYS A 247 -17.24 5.42 8.06
C LYS A 247 -16.48 6.74 7.93
N GLU A 248 -15.39 6.85 8.68
CA GLU A 248 -14.41 7.90 8.48
C GLU A 248 -13.61 7.64 7.18
N PRO A 249 -13.50 8.60 6.25
CA PRO A 249 -12.61 8.49 5.10
C PRO A 249 -11.17 8.81 5.51
N ARG A 250 -10.21 8.00 5.06
CA ARG A 250 -8.78 8.26 5.30
C ARG A 250 -7.94 7.94 4.08
N ILE A 251 -6.92 8.74 3.81
CA ILE A 251 -5.89 8.40 2.82
C ILE A 251 -4.79 7.63 3.54
N PHE A 252 -4.55 6.38 3.14
CA PHE A 252 -3.47 5.56 3.66
C PHE A 252 -2.13 6.05 3.10
N CYS A 253 -2.05 6.18 1.78
CA CYS A 253 -0.94 6.84 1.09
C CYS A 253 -1.37 7.31 -0.31
N VAL A 254 -0.55 8.18 -0.89
CA VAL A 254 -0.59 8.55 -2.31
C VAL A 254 0.70 8.07 -2.98
N ALA A 255 0.60 7.09 -3.87
CA ALA A 255 1.72 6.60 -4.66
C ALA A 255 2.05 7.58 -5.79
N LEU A 256 3.31 7.94 -5.93
CA LEU A 256 3.84 8.78 -7.01
C LEU A 256 4.80 7.94 -7.86
N ASP A 257 4.37 7.60 -9.07
CA ASP A 257 5.13 6.79 -10.01
C ASP A 257 5.32 7.58 -11.32
N PHE A 258 6.28 8.51 -11.28
CA PHE A 258 6.63 9.37 -12.39
C PHE A 258 8.14 9.67 -12.33
N ALA A 259 8.91 8.98 -13.17
CA ALA A 259 10.37 9.12 -13.18
C ALA A 259 10.95 8.92 -14.59
N LEU A 260 10.72 7.76 -15.19
CA LEU A 260 11.26 7.45 -16.51
C LEU A 260 10.55 8.22 -17.64
N GLU A 261 9.33 8.68 -17.39
CA GLU A 261 8.54 9.56 -18.27
C GLU A 261 8.99 11.02 -18.24
N GLU A 262 9.82 11.43 -17.26
CA GLU A 262 10.26 12.80 -17.12
C GLU A 262 11.26 13.19 -18.23
N LEU A 263 10.93 14.22 -19.02
CA LEU A 263 11.73 14.66 -20.16
C LEU A 263 12.34 16.07 -20.00
N SER A 264 12.17 16.75 -18.87
CA SER A 264 12.75 18.10 -18.65
C SER A 264 14.28 18.14 -18.72
N GLY A 265 14.95 17.00 -18.53
CA GLY A 265 16.40 16.86 -18.65
C GLY A 265 17.20 17.52 -17.53
N SER A 266 16.55 17.99 -16.45
CA SER A 266 17.19 18.64 -15.31
C SER A 266 16.75 18.02 -13.99
N ALA A 267 17.73 17.62 -13.17
CA ALA A 267 17.51 17.04 -11.84
C ALA A 267 16.72 18.00 -10.93
N THR A 268 17.09 19.28 -10.92
CA THR A 268 16.43 20.30 -10.09
C THR A 268 15.04 20.63 -10.60
N ALA A 269 14.85 20.66 -11.92
CA ALA A 269 13.52 20.90 -12.50
C ALA A 269 12.54 19.78 -12.13
N TYR A 270 12.98 18.52 -12.20
CA TYR A 270 12.19 17.38 -11.75
C TYR A 270 11.86 17.47 -10.25
N ARG A 271 12.87 17.67 -9.39
CA ARG A 271 12.69 17.79 -7.93
C ARG A 271 11.67 18.88 -7.59
N ASP A 272 11.86 20.08 -8.13
CA ASP A 272 11.01 21.24 -7.81
C ASP A 272 9.57 21.05 -8.32
N ALA A 273 9.42 20.44 -9.49
CA ALA A 273 8.11 20.10 -10.04
C ALA A 273 7.38 19.03 -9.20
N MET A 274 8.10 18.01 -8.70
CA MET A 274 7.55 17.00 -7.81
C MET A 274 7.15 17.59 -6.44
N ILE A 275 7.93 18.51 -5.89
CA ILE A 275 7.58 19.27 -4.67
C ILE A 275 6.29 20.09 -4.92
N ALA A 276 6.23 20.82 -6.03
CA ALA A 276 5.04 21.60 -6.38
C ALA A 276 3.80 20.71 -6.59
N LEU A 277 3.97 19.53 -7.21
CA LEU A 277 2.91 18.53 -7.36
C LEU A 277 2.40 18.05 -6.00
N MET A 278 3.30 17.66 -5.08
CA MET A 278 2.92 17.24 -3.73
C MET A 278 2.15 18.35 -2.99
N ALA A 279 2.63 19.59 -3.05
CA ALA A 279 1.95 20.74 -2.45
C ALA A 279 0.53 20.94 -3.02
N ARG A 280 0.36 20.76 -4.33
CA ARG A 280 -0.95 20.85 -5.00
C ARG A 280 -1.88 19.71 -4.58
N ILE A 281 -1.38 18.47 -4.47
CA ILE A 281 -2.16 17.33 -3.98
C ILE A 281 -2.58 17.56 -2.53
N GLU A 282 -1.67 18.02 -1.66
CA GLU A 282 -1.99 18.36 -0.27
C GLU A 282 -3.10 19.41 -0.16
N ALA A 283 -3.01 20.48 -0.94
CA ALA A 283 -4.03 21.53 -0.98
C ALA A 283 -5.39 20.99 -1.47
N GLY A 284 -5.39 20.17 -2.52
CA GLY A 284 -6.61 19.56 -3.06
C GLY A 284 -7.28 18.60 -2.08
N LEU A 285 -6.51 17.73 -1.42
CA LEU A 285 -7.00 16.82 -0.40
C LEU A 285 -7.49 17.56 0.86
N ALA A 286 -6.79 18.61 1.29
CA ALA A 286 -7.20 19.44 2.42
C ALA A 286 -8.52 20.18 2.15
N ALA A 287 -8.73 20.69 0.92
CA ALA A 287 -10.01 21.28 0.52
C ALA A 287 -11.17 20.27 0.59
N GLN A 288 -10.86 18.98 0.43
CA GLN A 288 -11.79 17.87 0.63
C GLN A 288 -11.78 17.30 2.05
N GLY A 289 -11.17 18.00 3.03
CA GLY A 289 -11.21 17.64 4.46
C GLY A 289 -10.37 16.44 4.86
N TYR A 290 -9.40 16.02 4.05
CA TYR A 290 -8.43 15.00 4.41
C TYR A 290 -7.25 15.58 5.19
N ASP A 291 -6.66 14.76 6.05
CA ASP A 291 -5.35 15.01 6.62
C ASP A 291 -4.26 15.02 5.55
N ARG A 292 -3.11 15.63 5.88
CA ARG A 292 -1.92 15.61 5.02
C ARG A 292 -1.50 14.17 4.69
N PRO A 293 -1.50 13.75 3.41
CA PRO A 293 -1.18 12.39 3.02
C PRO A 293 0.27 12.02 3.32
N LEU A 294 0.54 10.72 3.35
CA LEU A 294 1.88 10.17 3.15
C LEU A 294 2.06 9.88 1.66
N PHE A 295 3.02 10.53 1.03
CA PHE A 295 3.46 10.21 -0.33
C PHE A 295 4.45 9.06 -0.29
N VAL A 296 4.31 8.13 -1.23
CA VAL A 296 5.25 7.03 -1.41
C VAL A 296 5.70 6.97 -2.86
N THR A 297 7.00 6.83 -3.06
CA THR A 297 7.59 6.66 -4.37
C THR A 297 8.55 5.48 -4.39
N ARG A 298 9.03 5.12 -5.59
CA ARG A 298 10.16 4.22 -5.80
C ARG A 298 11.22 5.01 -6.56
N LEU A 299 12.48 4.74 -6.29
CA LEU A 299 13.55 5.29 -7.12
C LEU A 299 13.79 4.34 -8.28
N ASP A 300 13.22 4.63 -9.46
CA ASP A 300 13.32 3.80 -10.64
C ASP A 300 14.36 4.35 -11.63
N ALA A 301 15.33 3.51 -11.97
CA ALA A 301 16.36 3.78 -12.98
C ALA A 301 16.11 3.01 -14.29
N GLY A 302 15.12 2.12 -14.30
CA GLY A 302 14.91 1.14 -15.36
C GLY A 302 16.11 0.21 -15.58
N ALA A 303 16.09 -0.52 -16.68
CA ALA A 303 17.22 -1.31 -17.16
C ALA A 303 18.45 -0.41 -17.43
N PRO A 304 19.68 -0.97 -17.44
CA PRO A 304 20.89 -0.21 -17.72
C PRO A 304 20.77 0.67 -18.97
N GLY A 305 21.04 1.97 -18.81
CA GLY A 305 20.97 2.97 -19.89
C GLY A 305 19.58 3.55 -20.17
N ARG A 306 18.54 3.19 -19.41
CA ARG A 306 17.19 3.74 -19.56
C ARG A 306 17.04 5.11 -18.92
N ALA A 307 17.29 5.21 -17.61
CA ALA A 307 17.29 6.50 -16.94
C ALA A 307 18.54 7.32 -17.31
N THR A 308 18.30 8.59 -17.59
CA THR A 308 19.35 9.60 -17.68
C THR A 308 19.94 9.90 -16.30
N GLU A 309 21.15 10.47 -16.29
CA GLU A 309 21.79 10.94 -15.05
C GLU A 309 20.92 11.98 -14.33
N ALA A 310 20.29 12.89 -15.08
CA ALA A 310 19.42 13.91 -14.51
C ALA A 310 18.18 13.32 -13.81
N GLN A 311 17.59 12.27 -14.37
CA GLN A 311 16.46 11.57 -13.74
C GLN A 311 16.87 10.88 -12.43
N VAL A 312 18.03 10.21 -12.40
CA VAL A 312 18.53 9.58 -11.17
C VAL A 312 18.91 10.62 -10.13
N ALA A 313 19.64 11.67 -10.52
CA ALA A 313 20.01 12.75 -9.62
C ALA A 313 18.79 13.49 -9.06
N GLY A 314 17.75 13.72 -9.87
CA GLY A 314 16.52 14.36 -9.42
C GLY A 314 15.73 13.52 -8.42
N GLN A 315 15.59 12.21 -8.65
CA GLN A 315 14.95 11.32 -7.69
C GLN A 315 15.77 11.15 -6.41
N TRP A 316 17.09 11.02 -6.54
CA TRP A 316 18.00 10.97 -5.40
C TRP A 316 17.86 12.23 -4.54
N GLU A 317 17.86 13.40 -5.18
CA GLU A 317 17.74 14.66 -4.45
C GLU A 317 16.38 14.79 -3.77
N LEU A 318 15.29 14.42 -4.45
CA LEU A 318 13.95 14.40 -3.87
C LEU A 318 13.86 13.46 -2.65
N ALA A 319 14.58 12.34 -2.64
CA ALA A 319 14.53 11.37 -1.55
C ALA A 319 14.99 11.94 -0.19
N TRP A 320 15.83 12.97 -0.17
CA TRP A 320 16.27 13.64 1.07
C TRP A 320 15.95 15.13 1.14
N ASN A 321 15.60 15.76 0.02
CA ASN A 321 15.25 17.17 -0.10
C ASN A 321 13.87 17.33 -0.76
N HIS A 322 12.82 16.94 -0.03
CA HIS A 322 11.41 17.05 -0.43
C HIS A 322 10.65 18.12 0.36
N GLY A 323 11.36 19.12 0.91
CA GLY A 323 10.78 20.14 1.79
C GLY A 323 10.07 19.51 3.00
N ASP A 324 8.94 20.09 3.41
CA ASP A 324 8.18 19.59 4.56
C ASP A 324 7.26 18.41 4.22
N HIS A 325 7.24 17.92 2.97
CA HIS A 325 6.33 16.86 2.53
C HIS A 325 6.57 15.55 3.26
N ARG A 326 5.50 14.82 3.56
CA ARG A 326 5.63 13.45 4.08
C ARG A 326 5.89 12.53 2.90
N LEU A 327 7.14 12.42 2.47
CA LEU A 327 7.55 11.54 1.37
C LEU A 327 8.44 10.41 1.89
N ILE A 328 8.18 9.19 1.43
CA ILE A 328 9.08 8.05 1.61
C ILE A 328 9.40 7.39 0.27
N THR A 329 10.65 6.98 0.10
CA THR A 329 11.05 6.08 -0.98
C THR A 329 10.99 4.65 -0.47
N SER A 330 10.04 3.86 -0.99
CA SER A 330 9.77 2.51 -0.51
C SER A 330 10.89 1.52 -0.86
N ALA A 331 11.44 1.62 -2.07
CA ALA A 331 12.50 0.74 -2.56
C ALA A 331 13.18 1.34 -3.80
N PRO A 332 14.41 0.93 -4.13
CA PRO A 332 15.00 1.14 -5.44
C PRO A 332 14.42 0.17 -6.49
N GLY A 333 14.31 0.59 -7.75
CA GLY A 333 13.72 -0.21 -8.84
C GLY A 333 14.55 -1.43 -9.23
N TYR A 334 15.89 -1.33 -9.17
CA TYR A 334 16.81 -2.39 -9.62
C TYR A 334 16.69 -3.71 -8.84
N MET A 335 16.07 -3.71 -7.66
CA MET A 335 15.93 -4.95 -6.86
C MET A 335 14.79 -5.84 -7.37
N PHE A 336 14.02 -5.38 -8.34
CA PHE A 336 12.85 -6.06 -8.87
C PHE A 336 13.10 -6.53 -10.29
N GLU A 337 12.70 -7.76 -10.57
CA GLU A 337 12.82 -8.35 -11.90
C GLU A 337 11.93 -7.61 -12.91
N THR A 338 12.49 -7.29 -14.07
CA THR A 338 11.77 -6.70 -15.20
C THR A 338 11.74 -7.65 -16.40
N ASP A 339 10.72 -7.49 -17.23
CA ASP A 339 10.58 -8.19 -18.50
C ASP A 339 11.41 -7.53 -19.62
N ALA A 340 11.34 -8.07 -20.83
CA ALA A 340 12.04 -7.55 -22.00
C ALA A 340 11.64 -6.11 -22.40
N TYR A 341 10.55 -5.59 -21.85
CA TYR A 341 10.04 -4.24 -22.08
C TYR A 341 10.35 -3.29 -20.92
N ASP A 342 11.22 -3.70 -20.00
CA ASP A 342 11.61 -2.95 -18.81
C ASP A 342 10.42 -2.68 -17.87
N ARG A 343 9.45 -3.61 -17.84
CA ARG A 343 8.30 -3.57 -16.93
C ARG A 343 8.47 -4.60 -15.84
N PRO A 344 8.11 -4.30 -14.58
CA PRO A 344 8.16 -5.30 -13.52
C PRO A 344 7.32 -6.54 -13.86
N THR A 345 7.87 -7.73 -13.61
CA THR A 345 7.12 -8.99 -13.74
C THR A 345 5.95 -9.02 -12.75
N GLU A 346 4.99 -9.95 -12.91
CA GLU A 346 3.89 -10.07 -11.96
C GLU A 346 4.38 -10.38 -10.54
N ALA A 347 5.34 -11.30 -10.40
CA ALA A 347 5.95 -11.63 -9.12
C ALA A 347 6.68 -10.41 -8.52
N ALA A 348 7.43 -9.68 -9.34
CA ALA A 348 8.09 -8.44 -8.94
C ALA A 348 7.09 -7.39 -8.43
N ARG A 349 5.95 -7.19 -9.09
CA ARG A 349 4.92 -6.23 -8.63
C ARG A 349 4.35 -6.58 -7.26
N ARG A 350 4.19 -7.86 -6.93
CA ARG A 350 3.76 -8.26 -5.58
C ARG A 350 4.84 -7.92 -4.54
N ARG A 351 6.10 -8.23 -4.82
CA ARG A 351 7.24 -7.87 -3.95
C ARG A 351 7.38 -6.34 -3.79
N MET A 352 7.16 -5.58 -4.85
CA MET A 352 7.12 -4.11 -4.82
C MET A 352 6.00 -3.60 -3.91
N ALA A 353 4.82 -4.20 -3.99
CA ALA A 353 3.68 -3.86 -3.16
C ALA A 353 3.91 -4.22 -1.69
N GLU A 354 4.54 -5.35 -1.38
CA GLU A 354 4.95 -5.72 -0.02
C GLU A 354 5.95 -4.72 0.56
N MET A 355 6.96 -4.30 -0.22
CA MET A 355 7.90 -3.25 0.19
C MET A 355 7.19 -1.91 0.44
N THR A 356 6.24 -1.53 -0.42
CA THR A 356 5.45 -0.30 -0.25
C THR A 356 4.57 -0.39 1.00
N ALA A 357 3.88 -1.51 1.21
CA ALA A 357 3.03 -1.76 2.37
C ALA A 357 3.85 -1.68 3.67
N ALA A 358 5.06 -2.25 3.67
CA ALA A 358 5.96 -2.22 4.82
C ALA A 358 6.42 -0.78 5.11
N ALA A 359 6.82 -0.05 4.07
CA ALA A 359 7.25 1.33 4.17
C ALA A 359 6.16 2.26 4.70
N VAL A 360 4.96 2.18 4.13
CA VAL A 360 3.80 2.98 4.55
C VAL A 360 3.37 2.62 5.97
N THR A 361 3.33 1.33 6.31
CA THR A 361 2.97 0.89 7.66
C THR A 361 3.98 1.34 8.70
N ALA A 362 5.29 1.30 8.40
CA ALA A 362 6.33 1.79 9.31
C ALA A 362 6.29 3.31 9.50
N ALA A 363 5.90 4.06 8.46
CA ALA A 363 5.78 5.53 8.50
C ALA A 363 4.43 6.04 9.03
N THR A 364 3.46 5.15 9.29
CA THR A 364 2.11 5.52 9.75
C THR A 364 2.04 5.83 11.26
N PRO A 365 2.67 5.06 12.16
CA PRO A 365 2.77 5.42 13.57
C PRO A 365 3.37 6.82 13.73
N ARG A 366 2.69 7.66 14.52
CA ARG A 366 3.25 8.92 15.03
C ARG A 366 3.59 8.69 16.51
N PRO A 367 4.77 8.16 16.84
CA PRO A 367 5.22 8.19 18.22
C PRO A 367 5.14 9.64 18.73
N ARG A 368 4.79 9.81 20.01
CA ARG A 368 4.68 11.15 20.62
C ARG A 368 5.98 11.93 20.52
N GLU A 369 7.10 11.22 20.59
CA GLU A 369 8.46 11.71 20.43
C GLU A 369 9.14 10.83 19.38
N PRO A 370 9.10 11.21 18.08
CA PRO A 370 9.77 10.46 17.03
C PRO A 370 11.28 10.64 17.12
N ASP A 371 12.03 9.53 17.05
CA ASP A 371 13.46 9.55 16.80
C ASP A 371 13.71 9.50 15.27
N PRO A 372 14.15 10.60 14.64
CA PRO A 372 14.37 10.66 13.20
C PRO A 372 15.49 9.74 12.70
N LEU A 373 16.30 9.16 13.60
CA LEU A 373 17.39 8.25 13.29
C LEU A 373 16.96 6.78 13.25
N THR A 374 15.88 6.41 13.95
CA THR A 374 15.47 5.01 14.10
C THR A 374 14.01 4.74 13.72
N ASP A 375 13.16 5.75 13.76
CA ASP A 375 11.74 5.59 13.49
C ASP A 375 11.39 5.75 12.00
N GLY A 376 10.32 5.07 11.58
CA GLY A 376 9.75 5.20 10.25
C GLY A 376 10.40 4.27 9.21
N TRP A 377 10.59 4.80 8.00
CA TRP A 377 11.14 4.08 6.87
C TRP A 377 12.18 4.91 6.14
N ARG A 378 13.33 4.31 5.85
CA ARG A 378 14.39 4.92 5.02
C ARG A 378 15.23 3.82 4.41
N CYS A 379 15.25 3.75 3.08
CA CYS A 379 16.28 3.01 2.35
C CYS A 379 17.63 3.71 2.55
N PRO A 380 18.76 2.99 2.68
CA PRO A 380 20.07 3.63 2.75
C PRO A 380 20.29 4.60 1.59
N ILE A 381 20.83 5.77 1.87
CA ILE A 381 21.06 6.80 0.87
C ILE A 381 22.46 7.38 1.02
N PHE A 382 23.24 7.36 -0.06
CA PHE A 382 24.56 7.99 -0.07
C PHE A 382 24.43 9.49 -0.24
N HIS A 383 25.12 10.26 0.60
CA HIS A 383 25.09 11.72 0.59
C HIS A 383 26.39 12.35 0.12
N LEU A 384 27.51 11.67 0.33
CA LEU A 384 28.83 12.24 0.12
C LEU A 384 29.82 11.18 -0.37
N ALA A 385 30.65 11.57 -1.34
CA ALA A 385 31.79 10.81 -1.81
C ALA A 385 33.07 11.63 -1.61
N GLU A 386 33.97 11.17 -0.74
CA GLU A 386 35.23 11.85 -0.44
C GLU A 386 36.43 10.96 -0.78
N ILE A 387 37.42 11.49 -1.49
CA ILE A 387 38.68 10.79 -1.75
C ILE A 387 39.73 11.13 -0.69
N GLU A 388 40.35 10.10 -0.13
CA GLU A 388 41.44 10.21 0.83
C GLU A 388 42.50 9.12 0.59
N ALA A 389 43.60 9.19 1.35
CA ALA A 389 44.54 8.10 1.45
C ALA A 389 44.13 7.18 2.60
N ASP A 390 44.18 5.86 2.39
CA ASP A 390 44.00 4.88 3.45
C ASP A 390 45.24 4.75 4.36
N ALA A 391 45.18 3.80 5.29
CA ALA A 391 46.26 3.54 6.25
C ALA A 391 47.57 3.08 5.57
N ASP A 392 47.49 2.47 4.39
CA ASP A 392 48.63 1.98 3.61
C ASP A 392 49.08 2.99 2.53
N GLY A 393 48.44 4.17 2.49
CA GLY A 393 48.72 5.24 1.54
C GLY A 393 48.05 5.08 0.16
N GLY A 394 47.20 4.07 -0.01
CA GLY A 394 46.40 3.82 -1.21
C GLY A 394 45.20 4.77 -1.32
N PRO A 395 44.78 5.16 -2.53
CA PRO A 395 43.63 6.03 -2.73
C PRO A 395 42.32 5.29 -2.48
N VAL A 396 41.47 5.87 -1.62
CA VAL A 396 40.16 5.32 -1.27
C VAL A 396 39.10 6.41 -1.39
N ILE A 397 37.94 6.07 -1.98
CA ILE A 397 36.75 6.91 -1.90
C ILE A 397 35.85 6.40 -0.76
N ARG A 398 35.57 7.26 0.22
CA ARG A 398 34.55 7.06 1.24
C ARG A 398 33.20 7.50 0.69
N MET A 399 32.27 6.56 0.60
CA MET A 399 30.86 6.78 0.29
C MET A 399 30.08 6.77 1.61
N ILE A 400 29.67 7.95 2.08
CA ILE A 400 28.98 8.11 3.37
C ILE A 400 27.46 8.06 3.13
N ALA A 401 26.79 7.14 3.80
CA ALA A 401 25.35 6.97 3.72
C ALA A 401 24.62 7.43 4.98
N GLN A 402 23.30 7.60 4.86
CA GLN A 402 22.37 7.62 5.97
C GLN A 402 21.44 6.42 5.88
N ALA A 403 21.34 5.64 6.96
CA ALA A 403 20.45 4.47 7.08
C ALA A 403 19.89 4.35 8.50
N LEU A 404 18.85 3.52 8.71
CA LEU A 404 18.28 3.27 10.04
C LEU A 404 19.05 2.21 10.86
N ALA A 405 19.95 1.48 10.21
CA ALA A 405 20.80 0.45 10.81
C ALA A 405 22.17 0.44 10.11
N PRO A 406 23.19 -0.23 10.69
CA PRO A 406 24.47 -0.46 10.01
C PRO A 406 24.28 -1.02 8.60
N LEU A 407 25.15 -0.61 7.68
CA LEU A 407 25.15 -1.13 6.33
C LEU A 407 25.63 -2.58 6.31
N VAL A 408 25.13 -3.33 5.33
CA VAL A 408 25.56 -4.67 4.98
C VAL A 408 25.98 -4.67 3.52
N LEU A 409 27.15 -5.24 3.24
CA LEU A 409 27.62 -5.51 1.89
C LEU A 409 27.29 -6.95 1.51
N GLU A 410 26.51 -7.11 0.46
CA GLU A 410 26.24 -8.39 -0.18
C GLU A 410 27.31 -8.68 -1.24
N ALA A 411 27.79 -9.92 -1.28
CA ALA A 411 28.87 -10.37 -2.17
C ALA A 411 30.19 -9.55 -2.12
N PRO A 412 30.84 -9.38 -0.95
CA PRO A 412 32.11 -8.63 -0.83
C PRO A 412 33.29 -9.27 -1.60
N GLU A 413 33.19 -10.54 -2.00
CA GLU A 413 34.30 -11.35 -2.54
C GLU A 413 34.08 -11.87 -3.98
N ALA A 414 33.49 -11.11 -4.89
CA ALA A 414 33.57 -11.43 -6.33
C ALA A 414 34.64 -10.60 -7.08
N PRO A 415 35.95 -10.74 -6.81
CA PRO A 415 36.99 -10.23 -7.70
C PRO A 415 37.09 -11.17 -8.92
N GLY A 416 36.12 -11.06 -9.82
CA GLY A 416 36.04 -11.95 -10.98
C GLY A 416 35.10 -11.39 -12.04
N GLY A 417 35.49 -10.28 -12.68
CA GLY A 417 34.69 -9.72 -13.77
C GLY A 417 34.98 -8.28 -14.20
N GLY A 418 35.95 -7.58 -13.59
CA GLY A 418 36.31 -6.22 -14.01
C GLY A 418 35.32 -5.12 -13.61
N HIS A 419 34.28 -5.45 -12.82
CA HIS A 419 33.28 -4.50 -12.33
C HIS A 419 33.12 -4.63 -10.80
N PRO A 420 33.27 -3.54 -10.03
CA PRO A 420 33.00 -3.53 -8.59
C PRO A 420 31.51 -3.64 -8.33
N VAL A 421 31.15 -4.32 -7.23
CA VAL A 421 29.77 -4.60 -6.81
C VAL A 421 28.92 -3.32 -6.76
N GLY A 422 28.16 -3.02 -7.81
CA GLY A 422 27.20 -1.91 -7.88
C GLY A 422 27.76 -0.50 -8.02
N PHE A 423 29.09 -0.32 -8.04
CA PHE A 423 29.73 1.00 -8.13
C PHE A 423 30.46 1.20 -9.46
N THR A 424 30.29 2.38 -10.05
CA THR A 424 30.98 2.78 -11.28
C THR A 424 31.65 4.15 -11.10
N LEU A 425 32.96 4.21 -11.37
CA LEU A 425 33.69 5.47 -11.42
C LEU A 425 33.50 6.14 -12.79
N ARG A 426 33.16 7.42 -12.80
CA ARG A 426 32.86 8.22 -13.99
C ARG A 426 33.71 9.49 -14.02
N GLY A 427 33.95 10.00 -15.23
CA GLY A 427 34.73 11.23 -15.43
C GLY A 427 36.25 11.12 -15.21
N ALA A 428 36.75 9.95 -14.78
CA ALA A 428 38.18 9.72 -14.61
C ALA A 428 38.90 9.55 -15.98
N THR A 429 39.90 10.36 -16.26
CA THR A 429 40.64 10.39 -17.54
C THR A 429 41.91 9.56 -17.53
N ASN A 430 42.47 9.30 -16.35
CA ASN A 430 43.72 8.53 -16.18
C ASN A 430 43.49 7.01 -16.05
N GLY A 431 42.26 6.54 -16.28
CA GLY A 431 41.91 5.12 -16.27
C GLY A 431 41.89 4.47 -14.89
N ALA A 432 41.72 5.25 -13.82
CA ALA A 432 41.55 4.75 -12.46
C ALA A 432 40.38 3.74 -12.36
N ARG A 433 40.56 2.71 -11.55
CA ARG A 433 39.60 1.62 -11.37
C ARG A 433 39.35 1.37 -9.90
N ILE A 434 38.11 1.06 -9.56
CA ILE A 434 37.76 0.51 -8.26
C ILE A 434 38.20 -0.96 -8.25
N THR A 435 39.04 -1.33 -7.28
CA THR A 435 39.63 -2.66 -7.11
C THR A 435 38.98 -3.47 -6.00
N GLY A 436 38.25 -2.81 -5.09
CA GLY A 436 37.55 -3.47 -4.00
C GLY A 436 36.53 -2.57 -3.31
N VAL A 437 35.60 -3.18 -2.59
CA VAL A 437 34.54 -2.51 -1.83
C VAL A 437 34.51 -3.11 -0.43
N SER A 438 34.46 -2.28 0.60
CA SER A 438 34.42 -2.72 2.00
C SER A 438 33.63 -1.76 2.88
N LEU A 439 33.19 -2.18 4.06
CA LEU A 439 32.62 -1.27 5.06
C LEU A 439 33.74 -0.61 5.89
N ASP A 440 33.54 0.63 6.31
CA ASP A 440 34.46 1.28 7.24
C ASP A 440 34.29 0.69 8.66
N PRO A 441 35.34 0.13 9.28
CA PRO A 441 35.25 -0.39 10.64
C PRO A 441 35.00 0.69 11.71
N ALA A 442 35.30 1.96 11.43
CA ALA A 442 35.09 3.08 12.35
C ALA A 442 33.73 3.77 12.16
N ASP A 443 33.08 3.56 11.02
CA ASP A 443 31.77 4.14 10.70
C ASP A 443 30.87 3.12 9.97
N PRO A 444 29.88 2.54 10.66
CA PRO A 444 29.01 1.51 10.07
C PRO A 444 28.08 2.03 8.96
N GLN A 445 28.07 3.34 8.68
CA GLN A 445 27.32 3.93 7.57
C GLN A 445 28.21 4.37 6.38
N THR A 446 29.50 4.04 6.42
CA THR A 446 30.43 4.35 5.33
C THR A 446 30.86 3.10 4.55
N VAL A 447 30.76 3.18 3.23
CA VAL A 447 31.37 2.23 2.28
C VAL A 447 32.70 2.81 1.78
N ARG A 448 33.74 1.99 1.69
CA ARG A 448 35.07 2.34 1.19
C ARG A 448 35.31 1.66 -0.16
N LEU A 449 35.56 2.47 -1.18
CA LEU A 449 35.92 2.03 -2.53
C LEU A 449 37.43 2.15 -2.70
N HIS A 450 38.10 1.01 -2.77
CA HIS A 450 39.55 0.94 -2.96
C HIS A 450 39.88 1.14 -4.42
N LEU A 451 40.88 1.96 -4.73
CA LEU A 451 41.27 2.28 -6.10
C LEU A 451 42.69 1.81 -6.41
N ASP A 452 42.98 1.51 -7.67
CA ASP A 452 44.35 1.22 -8.12
C ASP A 452 45.24 2.48 -8.16
N ARG A 453 44.63 3.65 -8.38
CA ARG A 453 45.24 4.98 -8.39
C ARG A 453 44.20 6.06 -8.12
N ALA A 454 44.65 7.25 -7.75
CA ALA A 454 43.76 8.39 -7.59
C ALA A 454 43.18 8.81 -8.95
N PRO A 455 41.86 8.99 -9.09
CA PRO A 455 41.24 9.46 -10.32
C PRO A 455 41.59 10.91 -10.61
N GLU A 456 41.88 11.18 -11.88
CA GLU A 456 42.07 12.53 -12.40
C GLU A 456 40.92 12.88 -13.34
N GLY A 457 40.49 14.15 -13.34
CA GLY A 457 39.42 14.65 -14.21
C GLY A 457 38.68 15.83 -13.58
N GLU A 458 38.05 16.67 -14.40
CA GLU A 458 37.31 17.85 -13.92
C GLU A 458 35.96 17.52 -13.28
N ALA A 459 35.39 16.34 -13.58
CA ALA A 459 34.05 15.94 -13.15
C ALA A 459 34.01 14.47 -12.69
N VAL A 460 34.97 14.09 -11.84
CA VAL A 460 35.02 12.73 -11.28
C VAL A 460 33.80 12.51 -10.38
N SER A 461 33.08 11.42 -10.62
CA SER A 461 31.91 11.02 -9.83
C SER A 461 31.85 9.51 -9.64
N VAL A 462 31.13 9.08 -8.62
CA VAL A 462 30.79 7.67 -8.38
C VAL A 462 29.29 7.48 -8.54
N ALA A 463 28.91 6.53 -9.38
CA ALA A 463 27.55 6.06 -9.50
C ALA A 463 27.36 4.78 -8.68
N TYR A 464 26.22 4.66 -8.00
CA TYR A 464 25.75 3.44 -7.34
C TYR A 464 24.38 3.03 -7.88
N GLY A 465 24.18 1.74 -8.15
CA GLY A 465 22.88 1.20 -8.57
C GLY A 465 22.34 1.78 -9.89
N TRP A 466 23.19 2.46 -10.66
CA TRP A 466 22.90 3.07 -11.95
C TRP A 466 24.11 2.98 -12.89
N GLY A 467 23.86 2.68 -14.16
CA GLY A 467 24.89 2.66 -15.21
C GLY A 467 25.83 1.44 -15.20
N ALA A 468 25.64 0.46 -14.31
CA ALA A 468 26.38 -0.79 -14.34
C ALA A 468 25.81 -1.75 -15.40
N PRO A 469 26.65 -2.42 -16.22
CA PRO A 469 26.21 -3.30 -17.30
C PRO A 469 25.59 -4.62 -16.81
N ASP A 470 25.91 -5.04 -15.59
CA ASP A 470 25.40 -6.30 -15.02
C ASP A 470 24.16 -6.02 -14.16
N ALA A 471 23.03 -6.62 -14.53
CA ALA A 471 21.74 -6.47 -13.84
C ALA A 471 21.81 -6.85 -12.35
N ASP A 472 22.70 -7.76 -11.97
CA ASP A 472 22.91 -8.20 -10.58
C ASP A 472 23.78 -7.26 -9.75
N ALA A 473 24.46 -6.27 -10.38
CA ALA A 473 25.40 -5.41 -9.69
C ALA A 473 24.72 -4.42 -8.72
N GLY A 474 23.46 -4.03 -8.94
CA GLY A 474 22.79 -3.03 -8.09
C GLY A 474 22.57 -3.48 -6.64
N GLN A 475 22.49 -4.78 -6.38
CA GLN A 475 22.19 -5.36 -5.07
C GLN A 475 23.46 -5.58 -4.24
N ALA A 476 24.20 -4.49 -3.97
CA ALA A 476 25.44 -4.55 -3.22
C ALA A 476 25.30 -4.07 -1.77
N VAL A 477 24.55 -2.98 -1.55
CA VAL A 477 24.48 -2.30 -0.26
C VAL A 477 23.04 -2.28 0.24
N ARG A 478 22.82 -2.80 1.45
CA ARG A 478 21.54 -2.77 2.17
C ARG A 478 21.75 -2.42 3.63
N ASP A 479 20.68 -2.35 4.40
CA ASP A 479 20.76 -2.40 5.86
C ASP A 479 20.29 -3.76 6.41
N GLY A 480 20.20 -3.86 7.73
CA GLY A 480 19.79 -5.09 8.44
C GLY A 480 18.28 -5.37 8.46
N TRP A 481 17.43 -4.60 7.78
CA TRP A 481 15.99 -4.87 7.76
C TRP A 481 15.65 -6.01 6.82
N GLU A 482 14.73 -6.86 7.26
CA GLU A 482 14.26 -8.02 6.52
C GLU A 482 12.75 -8.22 6.71
N LEU A 483 12.09 -8.72 5.67
CA LEU A 483 10.70 -9.17 5.71
C LEU A 483 10.56 -10.47 4.91
N ALA A 484 9.86 -11.45 5.48
CA ALA A 484 9.50 -12.65 4.74
C ALA A 484 8.42 -12.30 3.72
N ALA A 485 8.71 -12.52 2.43
CA ALA A 485 7.77 -12.27 1.35
C ALA A 485 6.76 -13.39 1.22
N ALA A 486 5.60 -13.09 0.63
CA ALA A 486 4.52 -14.07 0.41
C ALA A 486 4.94 -15.22 -0.52
N ASP A 487 5.94 -15.03 -1.37
CA ASP A 487 6.51 -16.06 -2.25
C ASP A 487 7.54 -16.97 -1.56
N GLY A 488 7.80 -16.74 -0.26
CA GLY A 488 8.78 -17.47 0.54
C GLY A 488 10.20 -16.90 0.47
N GLY A 489 10.43 -15.86 -0.32
CA GLY A 489 11.70 -15.12 -0.35
C GLY A 489 11.87 -14.16 0.83
N THR A 490 12.99 -13.45 0.84
CA THR A 490 13.25 -12.36 1.80
C THR A 490 13.34 -11.04 1.05
N LEU A 491 12.73 -10.00 1.61
CA LEU A 491 12.85 -8.62 1.16
C LEU A 491 13.81 -7.88 2.08
N HIS A 492 14.64 -7.02 1.48
CA HIS A 492 15.61 -6.18 2.19
C HIS A 492 15.42 -4.71 1.80
N ARG A 493 15.85 -3.80 2.67
CA ARG A 493 15.99 -2.37 2.32
C ARG A 493 17.35 -2.11 1.70
N TRP A 494 17.35 -2.06 0.37
CA TRP A 494 18.53 -1.76 -0.44
C TRP A 494 18.79 -0.26 -0.56
N ALA A 495 20.05 0.10 -0.77
CA ALA A 495 20.46 1.49 -0.95
C ALA A 495 19.89 2.10 -2.23
N LEU A 496 19.55 3.39 -2.18
CA LEU A 496 19.00 4.11 -3.33
C LEU A 496 20.10 4.45 -4.36
N PRO A 497 19.80 4.35 -5.67
CA PRO A 497 20.70 4.80 -6.72
C PRO A 497 21.11 6.26 -6.56
N CYS A 498 22.35 6.56 -6.91
CA CYS A 498 22.89 7.91 -6.87
C CYS A 498 24.03 8.10 -7.88
N VAL A 499 24.33 9.36 -8.19
CA VAL A 499 25.56 9.78 -8.84
C VAL A 499 26.14 10.93 -8.02
N LEU A 500 27.26 10.69 -7.35
CA LEU A 500 27.86 11.67 -6.44
C LEU A 500 29.18 12.19 -6.99
N PRO A 501 29.39 13.51 -7.04
CA PRO A 501 30.71 14.07 -7.32
C PRO A 501 31.70 13.66 -6.22
N VAL A 502 32.94 13.37 -6.62
CA VAL A 502 34.02 13.04 -5.68
C VAL A 502 34.70 14.32 -5.21
N HIS A 503 34.72 14.53 -3.90
CA HIS A 503 35.36 15.68 -3.27
C HIS A 503 36.65 15.27 -2.56
N PRO A 504 37.64 16.17 -2.39
CA PRO A 504 38.78 15.91 -1.52
C PRO A 504 38.33 15.72 -0.07
N GLY A 505 38.72 14.60 0.55
CA GLY A 505 38.46 14.31 1.96
C GLY A 505 39.40 15.07 2.91
N ARG A 506 39.14 14.96 4.22
CA ARG A 506 39.98 15.58 5.25
C ARG A 506 41.41 15.03 5.22
N GLY A 507 42.34 15.81 4.67
CA GLY A 507 43.77 15.48 4.61
C GLY A 507 44.38 15.47 3.21
N ALA A 508 43.56 15.61 2.16
CA ALA A 508 44.04 15.82 0.81
C ALA A 508 44.73 17.20 0.72
N ARG A 509 46.06 17.20 0.64
CA ARG A 509 46.81 18.43 0.33
C ARG A 509 46.43 18.87 -1.09
N HIS A 510 45.91 20.09 -1.20
CA HIS A 510 45.90 20.80 -2.47
C HIS A 510 47.35 21.20 -2.77
N ASP A 511 47.98 20.47 -3.69
CA ASP A 511 49.17 20.96 -4.38
C ASP A 511 48.76 21.70 -5.65
#